data_AF-A0A7X6WX87-F1
#
_entry.id   AF-A0A7X6WX87-F1
#
_cell.length_a   1.000
_cell.length_b   1.000
_cell.length_c   1.000
_cell.angle_alpha   90.00
_cell.angle_beta   90.00
_cell.angle_gamma   90.00
#
_symmetry.space_group_name_H-M   'P 1'
#
loop_
_entity.id
_entity.type
_entity.pdbx_description
1 polymer ?
#
loop_
_entity_poly.entity_id
_entity_poly.type
_entity_poly.pdbx_seq_one_letter_code
_entity_poly.pdbx_strand_id
1 'polypeptide(L)'
;QKAEAERKAREEVERKQAIAAMSPVDKAMAECLDARVDKNQPEFSALLAGLKNGMWPDDIAIGVARVLKDRMVVEKKWVEKSLKKNPHKDKDYLNTLLIMDYLKKSMGSGA
;
A
#
# COMPACT_ATOMS: atom_id res chain seq x y z
N GLN A 1 16.72 -28.13 -13.66
CA GLN A 1 17.30 -27.22 -12.64
C GLN A 1 16.72 -25.79 -12.67
N LYS A 2 15.47 -25.56 -13.11
CA LYS A 2 14.78 -24.24 -13.00
C LYS A 2 13.88 -24.13 -11.75
N ALA A 3 13.36 -25.26 -11.26
CA ALA A 3 12.48 -25.33 -10.10
C ALA A 3 13.15 -24.92 -8.77
N GLU A 4 14.47 -25.04 -8.67
CA GLU A 4 15.23 -24.68 -7.46
C GLU A 4 15.42 -23.15 -7.31
N ALA A 5 15.39 -22.40 -8.42
CA ALA A 5 15.41 -20.93 -8.40
C ALA A 5 14.04 -20.32 -8.04
N GLU A 6 12.95 -20.96 -8.46
CA GLU A 6 11.58 -20.56 -8.10
C GLU A 6 11.26 -20.83 -6.62
N ARG A 7 11.82 -21.91 -6.06
CA ARG A 7 11.73 -22.19 -4.62
C ARG A 7 12.49 -21.18 -3.78
N LYS A 8 13.68 -20.74 -4.21
CA LYS A 8 14.43 -19.67 -3.55
C LYS A 8 13.69 -18.31 -3.59
N ALA A 9 12.96 -18.00 -4.66
CA ALA A 9 12.12 -16.79 -4.72
C ALA A 9 10.91 -16.84 -3.76
N ARG A 10 10.33 -18.02 -3.51
CA ARG A 10 9.28 -18.21 -2.50
C ARG A 10 9.82 -18.18 -1.07
N GLU A 11 10.94 -18.85 -0.81
CA GLU A 11 11.58 -18.88 0.51
C GLU A 11 12.15 -17.50 0.91
N GLU A 12 12.51 -16.62 -0.04
CA GLU A 12 12.96 -15.25 0.26
C GLU A 12 11.80 -14.25 0.44
N VAL A 13 10.64 -14.53 -0.14
CA VAL A 13 9.37 -13.85 0.16
C VAL A 13 8.89 -14.22 1.56
N GLU A 14 9.00 -15.48 1.97
CA GLU A 14 8.73 -15.93 3.35
C GLU A 14 9.79 -15.41 4.35
N ARG A 15 11.07 -15.34 3.97
CA ARG A 15 12.16 -14.74 4.77
C ARG A 15 11.99 -13.22 4.94
N LYS A 16 11.38 -12.51 4.00
CA LYS A 16 10.93 -11.09 4.14
C LYS A 16 9.67 -10.95 5.01
N GLN A 17 8.80 -11.95 5.00
CA GLN A 17 7.59 -12.01 5.84
C GLN A 17 7.91 -12.28 7.32
N ALA A 18 9.05 -12.92 7.65
CA ALA A 18 9.44 -13.24 9.03
C ALA A 18 10.35 -12.20 9.73
N ILE A 19 11.08 -11.35 8.99
CA ILE A 19 11.97 -10.31 9.57
C ILE A 19 11.19 -9.04 9.98
N ALA A 20 9.96 -8.85 9.47
CA ALA A 20 9.06 -7.73 9.76
C ALA A 20 8.13 -7.98 10.96
N ALA A 21 8.63 -8.52 12.09
CA ALA A 21 7.81 -8.79 13.26
C ALA A 21 7.28 -7.53 13.99
N MET A 22 7.72 -6.34 13.59
CA MET A 22 6.88 -5.14 13.37
C MET A 22 7.75 -4.21 12.53
N SER A 23 7.52 -4.14 11.22
CA SER A 23 8.17 -3.12 10.41
C SER A 23 7.83 -1.74 10.98
N PRO A 24 8.71 -0.72 10.88
CA PRO A 24 8.32 0.66 11.15
C PRO A 24 7.02 1.07 10.43
N VAL A 25 6.76 0.47 9.26
CA VAL A 25 5.50 0.60 8.53
C VAL A 25 4.32 0.00 9.29
N ASP A 26 4.45 -1.23 9.81
CA ASP A 26 3.37 -1.90 10.55
C ASP A 26 3.03 -1.18 11.84
N LYS A 27 4.06 -0.70 12.56
CA LYS A 27 3.89 0.13 13.75
C LYS A 27 3.17 1.44 13.41
N ALA A 28 3.60 2.12 12.35
CA ALA A 28 2.99 3.39 11.93
C ALA A 28 1.54 3.21 11.45
N MET A 29 1.21 2.08 10.81
CA MET A 29 -0.16 1.74 10.47
C MET A 29 -0.99 1.48 11.72
N ALA A 30 -0.48 0.68 12.67
CA ALA A 30 -1.17 0.40 13.93
C ALA A 30 -1.46 1.69 14.72
N GLU A 31 -0.48 2.57 14.87
CA GLU A 31 -0.63 3.87 15.53
C GLU A 31 -1.70 4.74 14.84
N CYS A 32 -1.71 4.77 13.50
CA CYS A 32 -2.73 5.49 12.73
C CYS A 32 -4.13 4.92 12.97
N LEU A 33 -4.27 3.59 12.99
CA LEU A 33 -5.53 2.91 13.24
C LEU A 33 -6.03 3.09 14.67
N ASP A 34 -5.12 3.14 15.64
CA ASP A 34 -5.45 3.42 17.04
C ASP A 34 -5.81 4.89 17.26
N ALA A 35 -5.19 5.82 16.53
CA ALA A 35 -5.49 7.24 16.59
C ALA A 35 -6.82 7.64 15.91
N ARG A 36 -7.53 6.70 15.25
CA ARG A 36 -8.83 6.98 14.61
C ARG A 36 -9.84 7.53 15.62
N VAL A 37 -10.41 8.69 15.28
CA VAL A 37 -11.50 9.32 16.02
C VAL A 37 -12.76 8.44 15.97
N ASP A 38 -13.07 7.89 14.80
CA ASP A 38 -14.15 6.93 14.61
C ASP A 38 -13.59 5.50 14.59
N LYS A 39 -13.89 4.72 15.64
CA LYS A 39 -13.45 3.33 15.76
C LYS A 39 -14.16 2.37 14.79
N ASN A 40 -15.27 2.78 14.20
CA ASN A 40 -15.98 2.02 13.17
C ASN A 40 -15.48 2.34 11.76
N GLN A 41 -14.62 3.35 11.60
CA GLN A 41 -14.06 3.69 10.29
C GLN A 41 -13.26 2.50 9.74
N PRO A 42 -13.48 2.07 8.48
CA PRO A 42 -12.70 0.98 7.90
C PRO A 42 -11.19 1.31 7.87
N GLU A 43 -10.35 0.32 8.18
CA GLU A 43 -8.89 0.49 8.23
C GLU A 43 -8.32 1.04 6.92
N PHE A 44 -8.76 0.48 5.78
CA PHE A 44 -8.33 0.94 4.47
C PHE A 44 -8.58 2.44 4.28
N SER A 45 -9.76 2.91 4.66
CA SER A 45 -10.14 4.32 4.54
C SER A 45 -9.30 5.22 5.45
N ALA A 46 -8.96 4.75 6.66
CA ALA A 46 -8.12 5.51 7.59
C ALA A 46 -6.66 5.59 7.10
N LEU A 47 -6.08 4.48 6.68
CA LEU A 47 -4.71 4.44 6.16
C LEU A 47 -4.58 5.27 4.86
N LEU A 48 -5.58 5.19 3.98
CA LEU A 48 -5.64 6.01 2.77
C LEU A 48 -5.74 7.50 3.11
N ALA A 49 -6.53 7.87 4.12
CA ALA A 49 -6.57 9.25 4.61
C ALA A 49 -5.23 9.69 5.19
N GLY A 50 -4.52 8.82 5.90
CA GLY A 50 -3.16 9.04 6.38
C GLY A 50 -2.19 9.38 5.24
N LEU A 51 -2.24 8.62 4.12
CA LEU A 51 -1.44 8.92 2.93
C LEU A 51 -1.84 10.26 2.30
N LYS A 52 -3.14 10.52 2.18
CA LYS A 52 -3.64 11.76 1.57
C LYS A 52 -3.19 12.99 2.37
N ASN A 53 -3.11 12.87 3.69
CA ASN A 53 -2.73 13.95 4.59
C ASN A 53 -1.21 14.06 4.81
N GLY A 54 -0.39 13.19 4.20
CA GLY A 54 1.06 13.19 4.38
C GLY A 54 1.47 12.87 5.83
N MET A 55 0.74 11.98 6.49
CA MET A 55 0.94 11.64 7.91
C MET A 55 2.30 11.00 8.20
N TRP A 56 2.90 10.37 7.20
CA TRP A 56 4.14 9.62 7.34
C TRP A 56 5.25 10.19 6.45
N PRO A 57 6.52 10.04 6.87
CA PRO A 57 7.66 10.27 5.98
C PRO A 57 7.61 9.38 4.73
N ASP A 58 8.29 9.78 3.65
CA ASP A 58 8.15 9.16 2.34
C ASP A 58 8.46 7.65 2.34
N ASP A 59 9.46 7.19 3.09
CA ASP A 59 9.83 5.77 3.20
C ASP A 59 8.70 4.93 3.83
N ILE A 60 8.09 5.43 4.90
CA ILE A 60 6.95 4.80 5.56
C ILE A 60 5.70 4.91 4.68
N ALA A 61 5.44 6.06 4.08
CA ALA A 61 4.31 6.27 3.18
C ALA A 61 4.36 5.35 1.96
N ILE A 62 5.55 5.12 1.38
CA ILE A 62 5.77 4.12 0.32
C ILE A 62 5.43 2.72 0.83
N GLY A 63 5.86 2.37 2.04
CA GLY A 63 5.52 1.10 2.68
C GLY A 63 4.01 0.90 2.83
N VAL A 64 3.31 1.88 3.38
CA VAL A 64 1.85 1.87 3.54
C VAL A 64 1.16 1.78 2.18
N ALA A 65 1.65 2.51 1.17
CA ALA A 65 1.12 2.46 -0.19
C ALA A 65 1.24 1.06 -0.82
N ARG A 66 2.32 0.31 -0.55
CA ARG A 66 2.47 -1.08 -1.00
C ARG A 66 1.42 -1.98 -0.34
N VAL A 67 1.23 -1.87 0.97
CA VAL A 67 0.20 -2.64 1.71
C VAL A 67 -1.20 -2.35 1.17
N LEU A 68 -1.54 -1.07 0.93
CA LEU A 68 -2.84 -0.69 0.37
C LEU A 68 -3.03 -1.19 -1.07
N LYS A 69 -1.98 -1.17 -1.91
CA LYS A 69 -2.02 -1.77 -3.24
C LYS A 69 -2.36 -3.26 -3.16
N ASP A 70 -1.62 -4.01 -2.35
CA ASP A 70 -1.82 -5.47 -2.24
C ASP A 70 -3.24 -5.79 -1.78
N ARG A 71 -3.77 -5.02 -0.83
CA ARG A 71 -5.17 -5.12 -0.40
C ARG A 71 -6.16 -4.81 -1.51
N MET A 72 -5.97 -3.74 -2.30
CA MET A 72 -6.83 -3.42 -3.43
C MET A 72 -6.80 -4.50 -4.52
N VAL A 73 -5.64 -5.13 -4.76
CA VAL A 73 -5.52 -6.24 -5.72
C VAL A 73 -6.30 -7.46 -5.24
N VAL A 74 -6.15 -7.84 -3.97
CA VAL A 74 -6.91 -8.94 -3.35
C VAL A 74 -8.42 -8.69 -3.41
N GLU A 75 -8.84 -7.45 -3.14
CA GLU A 75 -10.26 -7.03 -3.19
C GLU A 75 -10.78 -6.77 -4.62
N LYS A 76 -9.95 -6.92 -5.66
CA LYS A 76 -10.27 -6.62 -7.07
C LYS A 76 -10.71 -5.17 -7.32
N LYS A 77 -10.20 -4.23 -6.52
CA LYS A 77 -10.46 -2.79 -6.62
C LYS A 77 -9.31 -1.99 -7.22
N TRP A 78 -8.18 -2.63 -7.54
CA TRP A 78 -7.07 -1.98 -8.23
C TRP A 78 -7.45 -1.64 -9.67
N VAL A 79 -7.62 -0.35 -9.96
CA VAL A 79 -8.08 0.16 -11.26
C VAL A 79 -7.08 1.17 -11.81
N GLU A 80 -6.27 0.75 -12.78
CA GLU A 80 -5.23 1.62 -13.37
C GLU A 80 -5.76 2.56 -14.44
N LYS A 81 -6.94 2.26 -15.00
CA LYS A 81 -7.64 3.05 -16.00
C LYS A 81 -9.14 3.00 -15.72
N SER A 82 -9.75 4.16 -15.48
CA SER A 82 -11.21 4.26 -15.31
C SER A 82 -11.93 4.08 -16.65
N LEU A 83 -12.92 3.20 -16.69
CA LEU A 83 -13.87 3.06 -17.81
C LEU A 83 -15.12 3.93 -17.65
N LYS A 84 -15.26 4.66 -16.54
CA LYS A 84 -16.39 5.56 -16.31
C LYS A 84 -16.30 6.80 -17.21
N LYS A 85 -17.47 7.30 -17.64
CA LYS A 85 -17.59 8.55 -18.42
C LYS A 85 -16.93 9.76 -17.74
N ASN A 86 -16.86 9.75 -16.40
CA ASN A 86 -16.13 10.74 -15.63
C ASN A 86 -15.18 10.05 -14.63
N PRO A 87 -13.88 9.93 -14.97
CA PRO A 87 -12.86 9.32 -14.11
C PRO A 87 -12.70 9.98 -12.74
N HIS A 88 -13.00 11.27 -12.60
CA HIS A 88 -12.89 11.98 -11.31
C HIS A 88 -13.97 11.57 -10.29
N LYS A 89 -14.97 10.79 -10.71
CA LYS A 89 -15.96 10.19 -9.81
C LYS A 89 -15.66 8.71 -9.53
N ASP A 90 -14.61 8.17 -10.13
CA ASP A 90 -14.22 6.78 -9.94
C ASP A 90 -13.30 6.63 -8.72
N LYS A 91 -13.88 6.32 -7.55
CA LYS A 91 -13.15 6.23 -6.29
C LYS A 91 -12.00 5.22 -6.34
N ASP A 92 -12.22 4.05 -6.94
CA ASP A 92 -11.21 3.00 -7.02
C ASP A 92 -10.02 3.41 -7.90
N TYR A 93 -10.32 4.08 -9.02
CA TYR A 93 -9.30 4.67 -9.88
C TYR A 93 -8.53 5.79 -9.17
N LEU A 94 -9.21 6.71 -8.49
CA LEU A 94 -8.55 7.79 -7.75
C LEU A 94 -7.66 7.27 -6.61
N ASN A 95 -8.11 6.25 -5.89
CA ASN A 95 -7.32 5.60 -4.85
C ASN A 95 -6.08 4.93 -5.45
N THR A 96 -6.24 4.24 -6.59
CA THR A 96 -5.14 3.62 -7.34
C THR A 96 -4.12 4.68 -7.78
N LEU A 97 -4.57 5.82 -8.31
CA LEU A 97 -3.68 6.92 -8.71
C LEU A 97 -2.87 7.48 -7.53
N LEU A 98 -3.52 7.71 -6.38
CA LEU A 98 -2.84 8.19 -5.18
C LEU A 98 -1.74 7.21 -4.74
N ILE A 99 -2.07 5.92 -4.67
CA ILE A 99 -1.12 4.88 -4.26
C ILE A 99 0.03 4.78 -5.28
N MET A 100 -0.27 4.83 -6.58
CA MET A 100 0.75 4.83 -7.63
C MET A 100 1.70 6.02 -7.54
N ASP A 101 1.23 7.21 -7.15
CA ASP A 101 2.09 8.39 -6.96
C ASP A 101 3.17 8.11 -5.91
N TYR A 102 2.78 7.59 -4.75
CA TYR A 102 3.73 7.16 -3.71
C TYR A 102 4.67 6.05 -4.20
N LEU A 103 4.15 5.04 -4.90
CA LEU A 103 5.00 3.97 -5.43
C LEU A 103 6.00 4.45 -6.49
N LYS A 104 5.68 5.51 -7.25
CA LYS A 104 6.61 6.12 -8.21
C LYS A 104 7.75 6.87 -7.52
N LYS A 105 7.49 7.52 -6.38
CA LYS A 105 8.54 8.18 -5.58
C LYS A 105 9.62 7.19 -5.16
N SER A 106 9.24 5.95 -4.85
CA SER A 106 10.18 4.85 -4.59
C SER A 106 11.11 4.49 -5.75
N MET A 107 10.74 4.84 -6.99
CA MET A 107 11.49 4.49 -8.22
C MET A 107 12.31 5.66 -8.78
N GLY A 108 12.09 6.89 -8.28
CA GLY A 108 12.74 8.11 -8.75
C GLY A 108 13.93 8.60 -7.91
N SER A 109 14.27 7.94 -6.79
CA SER A 109 15.42 8.31 -5.94
C SER A 109 16.74 7.66 -6.41
N GLY A 110 16.95 7.68 -7.72
CA GLY A 110 18.12 7.11 -8.39
C GLY A 110 18.33 7.80 -9.73
N ALA A 111 18.55 9.11 -9.69
CA ALA A 111 19.06 9.92 -10.80
C ALA A 111 20.22 10.76 -10.26
#